data_AF-A0A218PQZ4-F1
#
_entry.id   AF-A0A218PQZ4-F1
#
_cell.length_a   1.000
_cell.length_b   1.000
_cell.length_c   1.000
_cell.angle_alpha   90.00
_cell.angle_beta   90.00
_cell.angle_gamma   90.00
#
_symmetry.space_group_name_H-M   'P 1'
#
loop_
_entity.id
_entity.type
_entity.pdbx_description
1 polymer ?
#
loop_
_entity_poly.entity_id
_entity_poly.type
_entity_poly.pdbx_seq_one_letter_code
_entity_poly.pdbx_strand_id
1 'polypeptide(L)'
;MIKSETVLAAAAAACAAFFLTVPAMAYSAKVRNACAGDYQNFCAQYAPNSTELRRCFESNRKGLTRTCVTALVDAGEVPAKYRKKK
;
A
#
# COMPACT_ATOMS: atom_id res chain seq x y z
N MET A 1 -34.66 45.70 -15.76
CA MET A 1 -34.85 45.39 -17.19
C MET A 1 -33.67 44.54 -17.67
N ILE A 2 -33.74 43.21 -17.58
CA ILE A 2 -33.09 42.27 -18.53
C ILE A 2 -34.03 41.06 -18.58
N LYS A 3 -34.35 40.64 -19.80
CA LYS A 3 -35.55 39.94 -20.26
C LYS A 3 -35.44 38.43 -19.99
N SER A 4 -36.40 37.88 -19.28
CA SER A 4 -36.54 36.47 -18.93
C SER A 4 -37.32 35.71 -20.00
N GLU A 5 -36.68 35.33 -21.12
CA GLU A 5 -37.29 34.43 -22.14
C GLU A 5 -36.22 33.70 -22.97
N THR A 6 -35.78 32.51 -22.55
CA THR A 6 -35.38 31.38 -23.44
C THR A 6 -35.32 30.08 -22.63
N VAL A 7 -36.51 29.48 -22.48
CA VAL A 7 -36.86 28.06 -22.67
C VAL A 7 -35.75 27.00 -22.49
N LEU A 8 -35.91 26.20 -21.41
CA LEU A 8 -35.85 24.73 -21.37
C LEU A 8 -34.72 24.01 -22.14
N ALA A 9 -33.67 23.59 -21.43
CA ALA A 9 -33.04 22.25 -21.48
C ALA A 9 -31.56 22.33 -21.07
N ALA A 10 -31.25 21.89 -19.84
CA ALA A 10 -30.01 21.18 -19.46
C ALA A 10 -29.91 21.16 -17.93
N ALA A 11 -30.85 20.49 -17.27
CA ALA A 11 -30.63 20.04 -15.90
C ALA A 11 -29.78 18.76 -15.97
N ALA A 12 -28.45 18.87 -16.11
CA ALA A 12 -27.54 17.79 -15.78
C ALA A 12 -26.07 18.25 -15.74
N ALA A 13 -25.34 17.70 -14.77
CA ALA A 13 -23.88 17.56 -14.76
C ALA A 13 -23.04 18.78 -14.32
N ALA A 14 -23.31 19.27 -13.10
CA ALA A 14 -22.23 19.74 -12.23
C ALA A 14 -21.93 18.67 -11.16
N CYS A 15 -21.66 17.43 -11.58
CA CYS A 15 -21.15 16.39 -10.67
C CYS A 15 -19.64 16.56 -10.55
N ALA A 16 -19.22 17.09 -9.41
CA ALA A 16 -17.81 17.22 -9.02
C ALA A 16 -17.08 15.88 -9.18
N ALA A 17 -16.11 15.84 -10.11
CA ALA A 17 -15.15 14.76 -10.21
C ALA A 17 -14.11 14.88 -9.08
N PHE A 18 -14.48 14.43 -7.88
CA PHE A 18 -13.51 14.10 -6.83
C PHE A 18 -12.87 12.76 -7.18
N PHE A 19 -11.75 12.79 -7.90
CA PHE A 19 -10.90 11.60 -8.04
C PHE A 19 -10.28 11.28 -6.67
N LEU A 20 -10.79 10.24 -6.00
CA LEU A 20 -10.13 9.65 -4.84
C LEU A 20 -8.87 8.94 -5.33
N THR A 21 -7.70 9.54 -5.10
CA THR A 21 -6.42 8.88 -5.34
C THR A 21 -6.25 7.75 -4.32
N VAL A 22 -6.51 6.50 -4.73
CA VAL A 22 -6.20 5.34 -3.90
C VAL A 22 -4.68 5.22 -3.80
N PRO A 23 -4.08 5.25 -2.60
CA PRO A 23 -2.65 5.06 -2.45
C PRO A 23 -2.26 3.66 -2.96
N ALA A 24 -1.27 3.60 -3.84
CA ALA A 24 -0.73 2.33 -4.32
C ALA A 24 0.00 1.62 -3.16
N MET A 25 -0.49 0.45 -2.77
CA MET A 25 0.05 -0.36 -1.67
C MET A 25 1.28 -1.17 -2.12
N ALA A 26 2.29 -0.52 -2.69
CA ALA A 26 3.50 -1.18 -3.16
C ALA A 26 4.66 -1.02 -2.17
N TYR A 27 5.41 -2.09 -1.95
CA TYR A 27 6.63 -2.02 -1.16
C TYR A 27 7.70 -1.16 -1.86
N SER A 28 8.38 -0.35 -1.06
CA SER A 28 9.53 0.43 -1.54
C SER A 28 10.64 -0.46 -2.11
N ALA A 29 11.48 0.09 -2.99
CA ALA A 29 12.65 -0.63 -3.50
C ALA A 29 13.57 -1.10 -2.36
N LYS A 30 13.69 -0.32 -1.29
CA LYS A 30 14.45 -0.68 -0.08
C LYS A 30 13.91 -1.96 0.55
N VAL A 31 12.60 -2.06 0.74
CA VAL A 31 11.95 -3.27 1.31
C VAL A 31 12.12 -4.46 0.38
N ARG A 32 11.87 -4.29 -0.92
CA ARG A 32 12.01 -5.38 -1.91
C ARG A 32 13.43 -5.97 -1.90
N ASN A 33 14.44 -5.11 -1.91
CA ASN A 33 15.84 -5.56 -1.91
C ASN A 33 16.23 -6.22 -0.57
N ALA A 34 15.85 -5.61 0.56
CA ALA A 34 16.16 -6.13 1.89
C ALA A 34 15.48 -7.47 2.18
N CYS A 35 14.27 -7.68 1.66
CA CYS A 35 13.45 -8.85 1.93
C CYS A 35 13.47 -9.90 0.82
N ALA A 36 14.27 -9.74 -0.24
CA ALA A 36 14.23 -10.65 -1.39
C ALA A 36 14.48 -12.12 -0.99
N GLY A 37 15.52 -12.39 -0.19
CA GLY A 37 15.80 -13.75 0.29
C GLY A 37 14.72 -14.29 1.22
N ASP A 38 14.25 -13.45 2.16
CA ASP A 38 13.17 -13.82 3.08
C ASP A 38 11.86 -14.11 2.35
N TYR A 39 11.55 -13.34 1.30
CA TYR A 39 10.40 -13.57 0.44
C TYR A 39 10.49 -14.95 -0.22
N GLN A 40 11.63 -15.30 -0.81
CA GLN A 40 11.78 -16.59 -1.46
C GLN A 40 11.69 -17.76 -0.48
N ASN A 41 12.23 -17.60 0.73
CA ASN A 41 12.25 -18.66 1.74
C ASN A 41 10.88 -18.90 2.40
N PHE A 42 10.09 -17.85 2.62
CA PHE A 42 8.87 -17.94 3.43
C PHE A 42 7.59 -17.66 2.67
N CYS A 43 7.64 -16.83 1.62
CA CYS A 43 6.45 -16.16 1.07
C CYS A 43 6.32 -16.22 -0.46
N ALA A 44 7.13 -17.02 -1.17
CA ALA A 44 7.21 -17.05 -2.63
C ALA A 44 5.90 -17.39 -3.35
N GLN A 45 4.96 -18.03 -2.65
CA GLN A 45 3.63 -18.37 -3.16
C GLN A 45 2.69 -17.17 -3.31
N TYR A 46 2.99 -16.03 -2.68
CA TYR A 46 2.13 -14.85 -2.68
C TYR A 46 2.62 -13.82 -3.68
N ALA A 47 1.70 -13.20 -4.42
CA ALA A 47 2.05 -12.15 -5.35
C ALA A 47 2.76 -10.98 -4.64
N PRO A 48 3.76 -10.34 -5.27
CA PRO A 48 4.37 -9.13 -4.76
C PRO A 48 3.32 -8.04 -4.50
N ASN A 49 3.52 -7.23 -3.47
CA ASN A 49 2.63 -6.14 -3.05
C ASN A 49 1.19 -6.56 -2.66
N SER A 50 0.93 -7.85 -2.51
CA SER A 50 -0.36 -8.37 -2.06
C SER A 50 -0.56 -8.24 -0.56
N THR A 51 -1.82 -8.32 -0.12
CA THR A 51 -2.17 -8.35 1.31
C THR A 51 -1.68 -9.65 1.95
N GLU A 52 -1.71 -10.74 1.20
CA GLU A 52 -1.28 -12.07 1.58
C GLU A 52 0.23 -12.09 1.87
N LEU A 53 1.03 -11.42 1.04
CA LEU A 53 2.45 -11.26 1.29
C LEU A 53 2.74 -10.47 2.59
N ARG A 54 1.98 -9.39 2.86
CA ARG A 54 2.08 -8.64 4.13
C ARG A 54 1.83 -9.55 5.33
N ARG A 55 0.73 -10.30 5.30
CA ARG A 55 0.39 -11.28 6.34
C ARG A 55 1.46 -12.36 6.50
N CYS A 56 2.05 -12.82 5.39
CA CYS A 56 3.12 -13.80 5.42
C CYS A 56 4.36 -13.28 6.16
N PHE A 57 4.81 -12.06 5.89
CA PHE A 57 5.92 -11.46 6.64
C PHE A 57 5.61 -11.30 8.13
N GLU A 58 4.39 -10.87 8.49
CA GLU A 58 3.99 -10.74 9.90
C GLU A 58 3.98 -12.10 10.64
N SER A 59 3.51 -13.13 9.96
CA SER A 59 3.43 -14.50 10.49
C SER A 59 4.82 -15.11 10.67
N ASN A 60 5.72 -14.87 9.71
CA ASN A 60 7.08 -15.37 9.72
C ASN A 60 8.10 -14.42 10.37
N ARG A 61 7.67 -13.32 11.02
CA ARG A 61 8.54 -12.26 11.57
C ARG A 61 9.74 -12.74 12.41
N LYS A 62 9.59 -13.88 13.08
CA LYS A 62 10.66 -14.48 13.89
C LYS A 62 11.74 -15.16 13.04
N GLY A 63 11.39 -15.65 11.86
CA GLY A 63 12.29 -16.27 10.88
C GLY A 63 12.97 -15.25 9.94
N LEU A 64 12.35 -14.09 9.72
CA LEU A 64 12.91 -13.05 8.85
C LEU A 64 14.29 -12.55 9.34
N THR A 65 15.13 -12.17 8.38
CA THR A 65 16.41 -11.52 8.67
C THR A 65 16.21 -10.18 9.38
N ARG A 66 17.22 -9.76 10.16
CA ARG A 66 17.20 -8.44 10.82
C ARG A 66 17.09 -7.29 9.81
N THR A 67 17.70 -7.46 8.62
CA THR A 67 17.68 -6.47 7.55
C THR A 67 16.27 -6.28 6.99
N CYS A 68 15.57 -7.38 6.67
CA CYS A 68 14.19 -7.30 6.19
C CYS A 68 13.24 -6.70 7.24
N VAL A 69 13.31 -7.16 8.49
CA VAL A 69 12.47 -6.62 9.57
C VAL A 69 12.73 -5.12 9.77
N THR A 70 13.98 -4.69 9.71
CA THR A 70 14.32 -3.26 9.85
C THR A 70 13.74 -2.46 8.69
N ALA A 71 13.84 -2.95 7.46
CA ALA A 71 13.27 -2.27 6.29
C ALA A 71 11.74 -2.17 6.36
N LEU A 72 11.05 -3.23 6.78
CA LEU A 72 9.60 -3.23 6.98
C LEU A 72 9.18 -2.22 8.05
N VAL A 73 9.91 -2.14 9.16
CA VAL A 73 9.63 -1.15 10.22
C VAL A 73 9.91 0.27 9.74
N ASP A 74 11.05 0.51 9.08
CA ASP A 74 11.40 1.84 8.53
C ASP A 74 10.36 2.33 7.52
N ALA A 75 9.78 1.41 6.74
CA ALA A 75 8.75 1.70 5.75
C ALA A 75 7.34 1.83 6.34
N GLY A 76 7.16 1.59 7.65
CA GLY A 76 5.84 1.63 8.30
C GLY A 76 4.93 0.44 7.96
N GLU A 77 5.46 -0.62 7.35
CA GLU A 77 4.70 -1.82 6.96
C GLU A 77 4.42 -2.73 8.16
N VAL A 78 5.24 -2.65 9.22
CA VAL A 78 5.04 -3.41 10.46
C VAL A 78 5.43 -2.60 11.71
N PRO A 79 4.91 -2.93 12.91
CA PRO A 79 5.20 -2.18 14.12
C PRO A 79 6.67 -2.29 14.57
N ALA A 80 7.21 -1.22 15.17
CA ALA A 80 8.61 -1.15 15.62
C ALA A 80 9.01 -2.26 16.61
N LYS A 81 8.05 -2.83 17.35
CA LYS A 81 8.27 -3.94 18.29
C LYS A 81 8.81 -5.21 17.63
N TYR A 82 8.80 -5.32 16.29
CA TYR A 82 9.30 -6.49 15.58
C TYR A 82 10.84 -6.53 15.49
N ARG A 83 11.54 -5.42 15.77
CA ARG A 83 13.00 -5.42 15.82
C ARG A 83 13.49 -6.34 16.94
N LYS A 84 14.25 -7.38 16.60
CA LYS A 84 14.95 -8.22 17.59
C LYS A 84 15.98 -7.34 18.31
N LYS A 85 15.80 -7.17 19.63
CA LYS A 85 16.84 -6.60 20.50
C LYS A 85 17.99 -7.60 20.58
N LYS A 86 19.21 -7.11 20.42
CA LYS A 86 20.42 -7.91 20.41
C LYS A 86 20.72 -8.43 21.81
#